data_AF-A0A670XRC3-F1
#
_entry.id   AF-A0A670XRC3-F1
#
_cell.length_a   1.000
_cell.length_b   1.000
_cell.length_c   1.000
_cell.angle_alpha   90.00
_cell.angle_beta   90.00
_cell.angle_gamma   90.00
#
_symmetry.space_group_name_H-M   'P 1'
#
loop_
_entity.id
_entity.type
_entity.pdbx_description
1 polymer ?
#
loop_
_entity_poly.entity_id
_entity_poly.type
_entity_poly.pdbx_seq_one_letter_code
_entity_poly.pdbx_strand_id
1 'polypeptide(L)'
;MEGIFLPVGVDLHQITILPKAEWQRIQDSLTARARETAQILAEKKARKDLHLKSQALVKNWTHTIAGMSQQKLKGKKVRQQREEEEKRKVDLEEAKYQAQKRKEKIEEAKLQQYYENDRVKSFHRALLYSEVLKERDAQIEFKKQHKNLYKSRNEAIERDRLKAIQLQEEKDKIQHMKRLQTANDQLAYVADQVTLKAIEKQKQEEEDERIRIHFKAKQAMDKLMEEQRERITSRLLARMKKKMGDEDERIAREIAEKEEEQAKEEQAKEEKLQADLKSIAEHRANVVRKNPEKEERLEGQKLLIGLMEADRIYQELEKDKIHRNYCANLKLQEAHVAQIAEKIARGENEKQEEAEYVRQKEVIALCREQEFQKYAKKIIDEQSKTTQNLYPLLKGLHEGIPTFSGPAYNEDQHRCEKQPIQPPYIGETAQEMKLLNEQKYDHTKARLGFTW
;
A
#
# COMPACT_ATOMS: atom_id res chain seq x y z
N MET A 1 -20.06 -97.73 92.23
CA MET A 1 -20.42 -98.09 93.62
C MET A 1 -20.42 -96.81 94.44
N GLU A 2 -21.54 -96.12 94.49
CA GLU A 2 -21.83 -95.10 95.50
C GLU A 2 -23.05 -95.64 96.27
N GLY A 3 -22.85 -95.93 97.56
CA GLY A 3 -23.84 -96.57 98.41
C GLY A 3 -24.90 -95.57 98.87
N ILE A 4 -26.16 -95.85 98.56
CA ILE A 4 -27.31 -95.05 99.01
C ILE A 4 -27.59 -95.46 100.47
N PHE A 5 -27.36 -94.53 101.39
CA PHE A 5 -27.79 -94.65 102.79
C PHE A 5 -29.32 -94.49 102.85
N LEU A 6 -30.03 -95.51 103.32
CA LEU A 6 -31.44 -95.41 103.67
C LEU A 6 -31.56 -94.95 105.14
N PRO A 7 -32.35 -93.91 105.47
CA PRO A 7 -32.56 -93.48 106.85
C PRO A 7 -33.40 -94.51 107.62
N VAL A 8 -33.04 -94.77 108.88
CA VAL A 8 -33.67 -95.82 109.71
C VAL A 8 -35.09 -95.41 110.10
N GLY A 9 -36.09 -96.15 109.63
CA GLY A 9 -37.51 -95.95 109.93
C GLY A 9 -38.49 -96.08 108.76
N VAL A 10 -38.06 -96.57 107.60
CA VAL A 10 -38.93 -96.69 106.40
C VAL A 10 -39.25 -98.16 106.11
N ASP A 11 -40.55 -98.46 106.00
CA ASP A 11 -41.09 -99.79 105.70
C ASP A 11 -40.80 -100.20 104.24
N LEU A 12 -40.11 -101.33 104.07
CA LEU A 12 -39.63 -101.84 102.78
C LEU A 12 -40.78 -102.28 101.84
N HIS A 13 -41.99 -102.50 102.36
CA HIS A 13 -43.17 -102.88 101.57
C HIS A 13 -43.78 -101.72 100.78
N GLN A 14 -43.29 -100.49 100.96
CA GLN A 14 -43.74 -99.30 100.25
C GLN A 14 -42.77 -98.84 99.14
N ILE A 15 -41.73 -99.63 98.82
CA ILE A 15 -40.69 -99.24 97.87
C ILE A 15 -40.88 -99.97 96.52
N THR A 16 -41.34 -99.23 95.52
CA THR A 16 -41.50 -99.72 94.14
C THR A 16 -40.16 -99.64 93.39
N ILE A 17 -39.55 -100.79 93.06
CA ILE A 17 -38.26 -100.85 92.34
C ILE A 17 -38.53 -100.80 90.83
N LEU A 18 -38.21 -99.67 90.19
CA LEU A 18 -38.37 -99.46 88.74
C LEU A 18 -37.14 -99.98 87.95
N PRO A 19 -37.33 -100.81 86.89
CA PRO A 19 -36.24 -101.23 86.00
C PRO A 19 -35.63 -100.07 85.22
N LYS A 20 -34.30 -100.07 85.00
CA LYS A 20 -33.57 -98.97 84.34
C LYS A 20 -34.11 -98.62 82.95
N ALA A 21 -34.53 -99.62 82.16
CA ALA A 21 -35.10 -99.40 80.82
C ALA A 21 -36.46 -98.69 80.88
N GLU A 22 -37.29 -99.01 81.89
CA GLU A 22 -38.57 -98.36 82.14
C GLU A 22 -38.38 -96.92 82.66
N TRP A 23 -37.41 -96.72 83.55
CA TRP A 23 -36.98 -95.39 83.99
C TRP A 23 -36.50 -94.52 82.83
N GLN A 24 -35.68 -95.07 81.93
CA GLN A 24 -35.21 -94.36 80.73
C GLN A 24 -36.33 -94.08 79.74
N ARG A 25 -37.28 -95.00 79.51
CA ARG A 25 -38.45 -94.74 78.66
C ARG A 25 -39.34 -93.62 79.22
N ILE A 26 -39.57 -93.60 80.53
CA ILE A 26 -40.32 -92.54 81.21
C ILE A 26 -39.55 -91.22 81.12
N GLN A 27 -38.24 -91.24 81.35
CA GLN A 27 -37.39 -90.06 81.24
C GLN A 27 -37.30 -89.53 79.80
N ASP A 28 -37.21 -90.41 78.80
CA ASP A 28 -37.20 -90.07 77.38
C ASP A 28 -38.56 -89.59 76.90
N SER A 29 -39.67 -90.14 77.39
CA SER A 29 -41.04 -89.65 77.16
C SER A 29 -41.25 -88.24 77.73
N LEU A 30 -40.83 -88.03 78.97
CA LEU A 30 -40.90 -86.73 79.64
C LEU A 30 -39.98 -85.69 78.98
N THR A 31 -38.83 -86.13 78.44
CA THR A 31 -37.85 -85.24 77.77
C THR A 31 -37.98 -85.19 76.25
N ALA A 32 -38.80 -86.01 75.61
CA ALA A 32 -38.99 -86.02 74.15
C ALA A 32 -39.41 -84.65 73.63
N ARG A 33 -40.43 -84.06 74.27
CA ARG A 33 -40.89 -82.69 73.97
C ARG A 33 -39.78 -81.64 74.21
N ALA A 34 -38.93 -81.85 75.22
CA ALA A 34 -37.79 -80.97 75.50
C ALA A 34 -36.67 -81.12 74.45
N ARG A 35 -36.44 -82.31 73.90
CA ARG A 35 -35.45 -82.58 72.84
C ARG A 35 -35.94 -82.06 71.49
N GLU A 36 -37.20 -82.26 71.15
CA GLU A 36 -37.81 -81.72 69.94
C GLU A 36 -37.77 -80.18 69.96
N THR A 37 -38.13 -79.56 71.08
CA THR A 37 -38.03 -78.09 71.23
C THR A 37 -36.57 -77.61 71.17
N ALA A 38 -35.62 -78.34 71.76
CA ALA A 38 -34.19 -78.02 71.65
C ALA A 38 -33.66 -78.14 70.21
N GLN A 39 -34.08 -79.17 69.45
CA GLN A 39 -33.72 -79.34 68.04
C GLN A 39 -34.31 -78.22 67.18
N ILE A 40 -35.59 -77.87 67.36
CA ILE A 40 -36.23 -76.75 66.67
C ILE A 40 -35.52 -75.42 67.00
N LEU A 41 -35.10 -75.23 68.25
CA LEU A 41 -34.33 -74.04 68.66
C LEU A 41 -32.93 -74.02 68.02
N ALA A 42 -32.24 -75.15 67.98
CA ALA A 42 -30.93 -75.29 67.35
C ALA A 42 -31.00 -75.05 65.84
N GLU A 43 -32.01 -75.57 65.15
CA GLU A 43 -32.25 -75.34 63.73
C GLU A 43 -32.62 -73.87 63.45
N LYS A 44 -33.48 -73.27 64.28
CA LYS A 44 -33.76 -71.82 64.23
C LYS A 44 -32.50 -70.99 64.42
N LYS A 45 -31.59 -71.40 65.31
CA LYS A 45 -30.31 -70.74 65.55
C LYS A 45 -29.38 -70.87 64.34
N ALA A 46 -29.20 -72.08 63.81
CA ALA A 46 -28.39 -72.32 62.62
C ALA A 46 -28.91 -71.56 61.40
N ARG A 47 -30.24 -71.47 61.21
CA ARG A 47 -30.86 -70.67 60.14
C ARG A 47 -30.61 -69.17 60.32
N LYS A 48 -30.67 -68.66 61.55
CA LYS A 48 -30.30 -67.27 61.86
C LYS A 48 -28.82 -67.00 61.56
N ASP A 49 -27.94 -67.92 61.96
CA ASP A 49 -26.49 -67.79 61.74
C ASP A 49 -26.15 -67.79 60.24
N LEU A 50 -26.80 -68.65 59.45
CA LEU A 50 -26.64 -68.69 57.99
C LEU A 50 -27.19 -67.41 57.34
N HIS A 51 -28.34 -66.91 57.81
CA HIS A 51 -28.88 -65.63 57.35
C HIS A 51 -27.94 -64.46 57.63
N LEU A 52 -27.30 -64.41 58.81
CA LEU A 52 -26.29 -63.40 59.15
C LEU A 52 -25.06 -63.49 58.24
N LYS A 53 -24.58 -64.71 57.94
CA LYS A 53 -23.49 -64.92 56.99
C LYS A 53 -23.85 -64.44 55.58
N SER A 54 -25.07 -64.73 55.13
CA SER A 54 -25.58 -64.25 53.83
C SER A 54 -25.69 -62.72 53.77
N GLN A 55 -26.23 -62.08 54.81
CA GLN A 55 -26.27 -60.61 54.89
C GLN A 55 -24.86 -59.98 54.85
N ALA A 56 -23.88 -60.60 55.51
CA ALA A 56 -22.50 -60.10 55.48
C ALA A 56 -21.87 -60.17 54.08
N LEU A 57 -22.18 -61.22 53.31
CA LEU A 57 -21.73 -61.34 51.91
C LEU A 57 -22.40 -60.30 51.00
N VAL A 58 -23.72 -60.10 51.14
CA VAL A 58 -24.49 -59.14 50.34
C VAL A 58 -24.06 -57.68 50.55
N LYS A 59 -23.54 -57.33 51.74
CA LYS A 59 -23.00 -55.97 52.01
C LYS A 59 -21.87 -55.56 51.06
N ASN A 60 -21.09 -56.53 50.57
CA ASN A 60 -19.96 -56.26 49.67
C ASN A 60 -20.36 -56.34 48.20
N TRP A 61 -21.62 -56.64 47.88
CA TRP A 61 -22.10 -56.73 46.50
C TRP A 61 -22.44 -55.34 45.96
N THR A 62 -21.71 -54.95 44.92
CA THR A 62 -21.84 -53.63 44.27
C THR A 62 -23.13 -53.49 43.48
N HIS A 63 -23.65 -54.59 42.93
CA HIS A 63 -24.82 -54.62 42.05
C HIS A 63 -26.17 -54.79 42.77
N THR A 64 -26.19 -54.77 44.10
CA THR A 64 -27.44 -54.66 44.86
C THR A 64 -28.00 -53.24 44.76
N ILE A 65 -29.32 -53.07 44.82
CA ILE A 65 -30.00 -51.75 44.74
C ILE A 65 -29.38 -50.74 45.72
N ALA A 66 -29.08 -51.17 46.95
CA ALA A 66 -28.41 -50.35 47.96
C ALA A 66 -26.98 -49.95 47.56
N GLY A 67 -26.20 -50.89 47.01
CA GLY A 67 -24.84 -50.65 46.52
C GLY A 67 -24.82 -49.67 45.33
N MET A 68 -25.71 -49.86 44.36
CA MET A 68 -25.87 -48.94 43.22
C MET A 68 -26.32 -47.55 43.65
N SER A 69 -27.22 -47.44 44.64
CA SER A 69 -27.62 -46.14 45.21
C SER A 69 -26.45 -45.43 45.88
N GLN A 70 -25.66 -46.14 46.68
CA GLN A 70 -24.44 -45.59 47.29
C GLN A 70 -23.41 -45.16 46.23
N GLN A 71 -23.23 -45.92 45.15
CA GLN A 71 -22.36 -45.52 44.03
C GLN A 71 -22.87 -44.26 43.32
N LYS A 72 -24.18 -44.15 43.06
CA LYS A 72 -24.79 -42.94 42.49
C LYS A 72 -24.59 -41.72 43.40
N LEU A 73 -24.74 -41.87 44.71
CA LEU A 73 -24.49 -40.81 45.69
C LEU A 73 -23.01 -40.39 45.71
N LYS A 74 -22.09 -41.36 45.75
CA LYS A 74 -20.64 -41.09 45.66
C LYS A 74 -20.31 -40.38 44.34
N GLY A 75 -20.85 -40.84 43.22
CA GLY A 75 -20.65 -40.22 41.90
C GLY A 75 -21.24 -38.81 41.82
N LYS A 76 -22.41 -38.55 42.43
CA LYS A 76 -22.98 -37.20 42.54
C LYS A 76 -22.07 -36.29 43.36
N LYS A 77 -21.57 -36.76 44.51
CA LYS A 77 -20.64 -36.00 45.36
C LYS A 77 -19.35 -35.65 44.63
N VAL A 78 -18.76 -36.61 43.91
CA VAL A 78 -17.55 -36.37 43.09
C VAL A 78 -17.82 -35.35 41.99
N ARG A 79 -18.97 -35.41 41.32
CA ARG A 79 -19.35 -34.39 40.32
C ARG A 79 -19.48 -33.00 40.92
N GLN A 80 -20.18 -32.89 42.04
CA GLN A 80 -20.33 -31.62 42.76
C GLN A 80 -18.98 -31.04 43.19
N GLN A 81 -18.07 -31.88 43.69
CA GLN A 81 -16.71 -31.44 44.05
C GLN A 81 -15.92 -30.94 42.84
N ARG A 82 -16.02 -31.61 41.69
CA ARG A 82 -15.38 -31.14 40.44
C ARG A 82 -15.96 -29.81 39.96
N GLU A 83 -17.28 -29.67 39.96
CA GLU A 83 -17.97 -28.42 39.59
C GLU A 83 -17.58 -27.26 40.54
N GLU A 84 -17.46 -27.52 41.84
CA GLU A 84 -16.97 -26.54 42.82
C GLU A 84 -15.50 -26.18 42.58
N GLU A 85 -14.64 -27.14 42.29
CA GLU A 85 -13.23 -26.90 41.95
C GLU A 85 -13.09 -26.07 40.67
N GLU A 86 -13.91 -26.31 39.65
CA GLU A 86 -13.94 -25.52 38.41
C GLU A 86 -14.37 -24.08 38.68
N LYS A 87 -15.44 -23.87 39.46
CA LYS A 87 -15.87 -22.52 39.88
C LYS A 87 -14.77 -21.79 40.65
N ARG A 88 -14.09 -22.49 41.57
CA ARG A 88 -12.95 -21.91 42.31
C ARG A 88 -11.80 -21.53 41.39
N LYS A 89 -11.54 -22.27 40.31
CA LYS A 89 -10.52 -21.88 39.31
C LYS A 89 -10.93 -20.61 38.58
N VAL A 90 -12.20 -20.50 38.16
CA VAL A 90 -12.74 -19.29 37.51
C VAL A 90 -12.62 -18.09 38.45
N ASP A 91 -12.99 -18.23 39.72
CA ASP A 91 -12.87 -17.15 40.71
C ASP A 91 -11.41 -16.71 40.89
N LEU A 92 -10.46 -17.66 40.89
CA LEU A 92 -9.03 -17.36 40.97
C LEU A 92 -8.50 -16.65 39.71
N GLU A 93 -8.98 -17.02 38.53
CA GLU A 93 -8.62 -16.38 37.26
C GLU A 93 -9.18 -14.97 37.17
N GLU A 94 -10.46 -14.77 37.51
CA GLU A 94 -11.09 -13.45 37.56
C GLU A 94 -10.39 -12.56 38.59
N ALA A 95 -10.06 -13.09 39.77
CA ALA A 95 -9.30 -12.35 40.77
C ALA A 95 -7.91 -11.92 40.26
N LYS A 96 -7.21 -12.79 39.51
CA LYS A 96 -5.93 -12.43 38.87
C LYS A 96 -6.11 -11.34 37.82
N TYR A 97 -7.14 -11.45 36.99
CA TYR A 97 -7.44 -10.46 35.95
C TYR A 97 -7.77 -9.09 36.54
N GLN A 98 -8.62 -9.04 37.56
CA GLN A 98 -8.96 -7.81 38.27
C GLN A 98 -7.75 -7.20 38.99
N ALA A 99 -6.91 -8.04 39.62
CA ALA A 99 -5.66 -7.59 40.23
C ALA A 99 -4.69 -7.00 39.19
N GLN A 100 -4.61 -7.61 38.01
CA GLN A 100 -3.80 -7.08 36.90
C GLN A 100 -4.33 -5.72 36.42
N LYS A 101 -5.63 -5.60 36.14
CA LYS A 101 -6.25 -4.32 35.78
C LYS A 101 -6.00 -3.24 36.82
N ARG A 102 -6.11 -3.59 38.10
CA ARG A 102 -5.82 -2.67 39.21
C ARG A 102 -4.36 -2.25 39.20
N LYS A 103 -3.44 -3.19 38.97
CA LYS A 103 -2.01 -2.91 38.86
C LYS A 103 -1.72 -1.96 37.69
N GLU A 104 -2.30 -2.22 36.51
CA GLU A 104 -2.14 -1.38 35.32
C GLU A 104 -2.61 0.06 35.59
N LYS A 105 -3.80 0.24 36.18
CA LYS A 105 -4.30 1.56 36.57
C LYS A 105 -3.40 2.27 37.59
N ILE A 106 -2.84 1.53 38.54
CA ILE A 106 -1.89 2.09 39.52
C ILE A 106 -0.60 2.53 38.83
N GLU A 107 -0.07 1.74 37.90
CA GLU A 107 1.14 2.11 37.16
C GLU A 107 0.91 3.31 36.24
N GLU A 108 -0.25 3.39 35.58
CA GLU A 108 -0.65 4.57 34.79
C GLU A 108 -0.72 5.83 35.66
N ALA A 109 -1.36 5.74 36.83
CA ALA A 109 -1.43 6.86 37.78
C ALA A 109 -0.03 7.26 38.30
N LYS A 110 0.85 6.30 38.60
CA LYS A 110 2.25 6.57 38.98
C LYS A 110 3.00 7.28 37.87
N LEU A 111 2.80 6.88 36.61
CA LEU A 111 3.44 7.50 35.46
C LEU A 111 2.97 8.95 35.29
N GLN A 112 1.68 9.21 35.43
CA GLN A 112 1.12 10.56 35.40
C GLN A 112 1.71 11.42 36.53
N GLN A 113 1.73 10.91 37.77
CA GLN A 113 2.36 11.60 38.90
C GLN A 113 3.85 11.88 38.68
N TYR A 114 4.57 10.95 38.05
CA TYR A 114 5.96 11.15 37.69
C TYR A 114 6.13 12.29 36.68
N TYR A 115 5.31 12.35 35.64
CA TYR A 115 5.31 13.47 34.68
C TYR A 115 4.84 14.79 35.28
N GLU A 116 4.00 14.74 36.32
CA GLU A 116 3.57 15.91 37.07
C GLU A 116 4.70 16.54 37.91
N ASN A 117 5.74 15.78 38.23
CA ASN A 117 6.89 16.28 38.99
C ASN A 117 7.59 17.44 38.25
N ASP A 118 7.81 18.55 38.94
CA ASP A 118 8.40 19.76 38.36
C ASP A 118 9.78 19.54 37.75
N ARG A 119 10.59 18.64 38.32
CA ARG A 119 11.90 18.30 37.73
C ARG A 119 11.73 17.64 36.36
N VAL A 120 10.76 16.75 36.24
CA VAL A 120 10.45 16.05 35.00
C VAL A 120 9.84 17.01 33.99
N LYS A 121 8.91 17.88 34.39
CA LYS A 121 8.38 18.96 33.54
C LYS A 121 9.49 19.89 33.04
N SER A 122 10.40 20.31 33.91
CA SER A 122 11.55 21.14 33.54
C SER A 122 12.45 20.43 32.52
N PHE A 123 12.69 19.14 32.71
CA PHE A 123 13.44 18.34 31.75
C PHE A 123 12.74 18.26 30.38
N HIS A 124 11.43 17.99 30.34
CA HIS A 124 10.67 17.95 29.09
C HIS A 124 10.65 19.31 28.37
N ARG A 125 10.57 20.41 29.12
CA ARG A 125 10.70 21.76 28.55
C ARG A 125 12.09 21.98 27.94
N ALA A 126 13.15 21.54 28.61
CA ALA A 126 14.51 21.64 28.09
C ALA A 126 14.72 20.75 26.85
N LEU A 127 14.14 19.54 26.85
CA LEU A 127 14.16 18.64 25.69
C LEU A 127 13.46 19.29 24.49
N LEU A 128 12.24 19.80 24.67
CA LEU A 128 11.51 20.53 23.64
C LEU A 128 12.31 21.73 23.13
N TYR A 129 12.93 22.49 24.03
CA TYR A 129 13.78 23.62 23.65
C TYR A 129 14.95 23.17 22.78
N SER A 130 15.60 22.04 23.10
CA SER A 130 16.67 21.49 22.28
C SER A 130 16.21 21.06 20.88
N GLU A 131 15.00 20.52 20.76
CA GLU A 131 14.40 20.17 19.47
C GLU A 131 14.10 21.41 18.64
N VAL A 132 13.50 22.43 19.26
CA VAL A 132 13.24 23.73 18.62
C VAL A 132 14.53 24.40 18.16
N LEU A 133 15.62 24.31 18.93
CA LEU A 133 16.92 24.84 18.52
C LEU A 133 17.47 24.11 17.29
N LYS A 134 17.39 22.77 17.25
CA LYS A 134 17.80 21.99 16.07
C LYS A 134 16.98 22.37 14.84
N GLU A 135 15.68 22.54 14.99
CA GLU A 135 14.81 22.97 13.89
C GLU A 135 15.17 24.37 13.41
N ARG A 136 15.42 25.30 14.33
CA ARG A 136 15.85 26.67 14.01
C ARG A 136 17.16 26.67 13.21
N ASP A 137 18.14 25.88 13.61
CA ASP A 137 19.41 25.78 12.88
C ASP A 137 19.20 25.22 11.46
N ALA A 138 18.33 24.21 11.32
CA ALA A 138 17.95 23.69 10.00
C ALA A 138 17.24 24.76 9.14
N GLN A 139 16.34 25.56 9.71
CA GLN A 139 15.70 26.68 9.01
C GLN A 139 16.71 27.76 8.57
N ILE A 140 17.71 28.04 9.41
CA ILE A 140 18.79 28.99 9.07
C ILE A 140 19.61 28.47 7.90
N GLU A 141 20.01 27.20 7.92
CA GLU A 141 20.75 26.58 6.81
C GLU A 141 19.93 26.57 5.52
N PHE A 142 18.64 26.21 5.60
CA PHE A 142 17.73 26.31 4.47
C PHE A 142 17.65 27.72 3.89
N LYS A 143 17.54 28.74 4.76
CA LYS A 143 17.50 30.15 4.33
C LYS A 143 18.82 30.59 3.67
N LYS A 144 19.97 30.11 4.15
CA LYS A 144 21.28 30.37 3.51
C LYS A 144 21.35 29.73 2.12
N GLN A 145 20.96 28.46 2.00
CA GLN A 145 20.92 27.75 0.72
C GLN A 145 20.00 28.47 -0.28
N HIS A 146 18.79 28.84 0.15
CA HIS A 146 17.85 29.60 -0.65
C HIS A 146 18.45 30.94 -1.12
N LYS A 147 19.10 31.70 -0.23
CA LYS A 147 19.78 32.95 -0.60
C LYS A 147 20.89 32.71 -1.63
N ASN A 148 21.67 31.65 -1.50
CA ASN A 148 22.74 31.31 -2.45
C ASN A 148 22.18 30.92 -3.82
N LEU A 149 21.07 30.17 -3.86
CA LEU A 149 20.40 29.83 -5.12
C LEU A 149 19.88 31.07 -5.85
N TYR A 150 19.26 32.01 -5.13
CA TYR A 150 18.82 33.29 -5.73
C TYR A 150 20.00 34.12 -6.25
N LYS A 151 21.11 34.17 -5.52
CA LYS A 151 22.33 34.84 -6.00
C LYS A 151 22.88 34.19 -7.27
N SER A 152 23.05 32.88 -7.28
CA SER A 152 23.55 32.13 -8.44
C SER A 152 22.64 32.30 -9.67
N ARG A 153 21.32 32.27 -9.47
CA ARG A 153 20.34 32.57 -10.52
C ARG A 153 20.48 33.99 -11.05
N ASN A 154 20.58 34.99 -10.17
CA ASN A 154 20.73 36.38 -10.59
C ASN A 154 22.05 36.60 -11.33
N GLU A 155 23.15 36.00 -10.87
CA GLU A 155 24.44 36.02 -11.57
C GLU A 155 24.37 35.38 -12.95
N ALA A 156 23.59 34.31 -13.12
CA ALA A 156 23.36 33.71 -14.44
C ALA A 156 22.59 34.65 -15.36
N ILE A 157 21.53 35.30 -14.86
CA ILE A 157 20.74 36.29 -15.61
C ILE A 157 21.64 37.46 -16.04
N GLU A 158 22.47 38.00 -15.14
CA GLU A 158 23.40 39.08 -15.48
C GLU A 158 24.45 38.62 -16.51
N ARG A 159 24.97 37.39 -16.39
CA ARG A 159 25.88 36.82 -17.40
C ARG A 159 25.21 36.75 -18.78
N ASP A 160 23.97 36.31 -18.86
CA ASP A 160 23.24 36.22 -20.12
C ASP A 160 22.93 37.62 -20.69
N ARG A 161 22.59 38.59 -19.83
CA ARG A 161 22.43 39.99 -20.21
C ARG A 161 23.70 40.58 -20.80
N LEU A 162 24.86 40.33 -20.18
CA LEU A 162 26.16 40.79 -20.67
C LEU A 162 26.51 40.17 -22.02
N LYS A 163 26.27 38.86 -22.20
CA LYS A 163 26.45 38.18 -23.50
C LYS A 163 25.55 38.77 -24.58
N ALA A 164 24.30 39.10 -24.26
CA ALA A 164 23.39 39.73 -25.21
C ALA A 164 23.88 41.11 -25.65
N ILE A 165 24.41 41.92 -24.73
CA ILE A 165 25.02 43.22 -25.04
C ILE A 165 26.24 43.04 -25.95
N GLN A 166 27.15 42.12 -25.61
CA GLN A 166 28.34 41.85 -26.43
C GLN A 166 27.97 41.42 -27.86
N LEU A 167 26.99 40.53 -28.00
CA LEU A 167 26.50 40.10 -29.32
C LEU A 167 25.91 41.28 -30.11
N GLN A 168 25.24 42.21 -29.43
CA GLN A 168 24.70 43.40 -30.08
C GLN A 168 25.82 44.34 -30.53
N GLU A 169 26.82 44.59 -29.69
CA GLU A 169 28.00 45.40 -30.05
C GLU A 169 28.76 44.80 -31.24
N GLU A 170 28.93 43.48 -31.30
CA GLU A 170 29.55 42.80 -32.45
C GLU A 170 28.73 42.99 -33.73
N LYS A 171 27.40 42.84 -33.65
CA LYS A 171 26.51 43.11 -34.79
C LYS A 171 26.64 44.57 -35.25
N ASP A 172 26.67 45.52 -34.33
CA ASP A 172 26.78 46.93 -34.64
C ASP A 172 28.15 47.26 -35.26
N LYS A 173 29.25 46.64 -34.79
CA LYS A 173 30.58 46.73 -35.41
C LYS A 173 30.58 46.17 -36.83
N ILE A 174 29.98 45.00 -37.05
CA ILE A 174 29.87 44.39 -38.39
C ILE A 174 29.07 45.31 -39.32
N GLN A 175 27.95 45.86 -38.85
CA GLN A 175 27.16 46.81 -39.63
C GLN A 175 27.94 48.08 -39.95
N HIS A 176 28.68 48.62 -38.99
CA HIS A 176 29.53 49.79 -39.19
C HIS A 176 30.62 49.52 -40.25
N MET A 177 31.31 48.39 -40.16
CA MET A 177 32.32 47.99 -41.15
C MET A 177 31.72 47.83 -42.55
N LYS A 178 30.52 47.24 -42.67
CA LYS A 178 29.81 47.15 -43.95
C LYS A 178 29.47 48.53 -44.52
N ARG A 179 29.00 49.46 -43.68
CA ARG A 179 28.72 50.84 -44.10
C ARG A 179 30.00 51.54 -44.59
N LEU A 180 31.10 51.35 -43.89
CA LEU A 180 32.39 51.92 -44.27
C LEU A 180 32.89 51.34 -45.60
N GLN A 181 32.79 50.02 -45.79
CA GLN A 181 33.11 49.37 -47.07
C GLN A 181 32.25 49.94 -48.20
N THR A 182 30.93 50.00 -48.02
CA THR A 182 30.04 50.54 -49.05
C THR A 182 30.34 52.00 -49.39
N ALA A 183 30.76 52.81 -48.42
CA ALA A 183 31.16 54.20 -48.66
C ALA A 183 32.48 54.28 -49.44
N ASN A 184 33.46 53.43 -49.10
CA ASN A 184 34.72 53.33 -49.84
C ASN A 184 34.50 52.86 -51.29
N ASP A 185 33.64 51.86 -51.50
CA ASP A 185 33.28 51.36 -52.84
C ASP A 185 32.61 52.47 -53.67
N GLN A 186 31.72 53.26 -53.06
CA GLN A 186 31.11 54.43 -53.70
C GLN A 186 32.14 55.49 -54.07
N LEU A 187 33.09 55.78 -53.18
CA LEU A 187 34.18 56.73 -53.44
C LEU A 187 35.09 56.26 -54.58
N ALA A 188 35.44 54.98 -54.60
CA ALA A 188 36.21 54.36 -55.68
C ALA A 188 35.46 54.46 -57.02
N TYR A 189 34.17 54.14 -57.03
CA TYR A 189 33.33 54.28 -58.23
C TYR A 189 33.30 55.72 -58.77
N VAL A 190 33.16 56.72 -57.88
CA VAL A 190 33.19 58.13 -58.29
C VAL A 190 34.57 58.52 -58.85
N ALA A 191 35.66 58.04 -58.24
CA ALA A 191 37.01 58.28 -58.75
C ALA A 191 37.20 57.65 -60.13
N ASP A 192 36.76 56.41 -60.34
CA ASP A 192 36.79 55.72 -61.63
C ASP A 192 35.97 56.46 -62.70
N GLN A 193 34.80 57.01 -62.34
CA GLN A 193 34.01 57.83 -63.26
C GLN A 193 34.73 59.12 -63.67
N VAL A 194 35.48 59.74 -62.75
CA VAL A 194 36.28 60.94 -63.06
C VAL A 194 37.45 60.59 -63.97
N THR A 195 38.17 59.50 -63.71
CA THR A 195 39.29 59.05 -64.55
C THR A 195 38.81 58.67 -65.95
N LEU A 196 37.70 57.94 -66.07
CA LEU A 196 37.08 57.60 -67.36
C LEU A 196 36.70 58.84 -68.16
N LYS A 197 36.06 59.84 -67.53
CA LYS A 197 35.75 61.12 -68.19
C LYS A 197 36.99 61.90 -68.61
N ALA A 198 38.07 61.84 -67.83
CA ALA A 198 39.35 62.45 -68.19
C ALA A 198 39.99 61.77 -69.40
N ILE A 199 39.98 60.43 -69.44
CA ILE A 199 40.44 59.64 -70.60
C ILE A 199 39.59 59.95 -71.83
N GLU A 200 38.27 60.05 -71.68
CA GLU A 200 37.37 60.37 -72.78
C GLU A 200 37.63 61.78 -73.34
N LYS A 201 37.88 62.78 -72.48
CA LYS A 201 38.32 64.11 -72.90
C LYS A 201 39.67 64.08 -73.62
N GLN A 202 40.66 63.33 -73.11
CA GLN A 202 41.94 63.17 -73.80
C GLN A 202 41.76 62.53 -75.18
N LYS A 203 40.92 61.49 -75.30
CA LYS A 203 40.59 60.89 -76.60
C LYS A 203 39.93 61.87 -77.55
N GLN A 204 38.99 62.69 -77.05
CA GLN A 204 38.36 63.75 -77.86
C GLN A 204 39.40 64.79 -78.31
N GLU A 205 40.31 65.21 -77.43
CA GLU A 205 41.40 66.13 -77.78
C GLU A 205 42.36 65.53 -78.81
N GLU A 206 42.72 64.25 -78.68
CA GLU A 206 43.52 63.51 -79.67
C GLU A 206 42.80 63.36 -81.00
N GLU A 207 41.50 63.05 -80.99
CA GLU A 207 40.67 62.99 -82.20
C GLU A 207 40.54 64.36 -82.86
N ASP A 208 40.33 65.42 -82.09
CA ASP A 208 40.32 66.81 -82.58
C ASP A 208 41.68 67.21 -83.17
N GLU A 209 42.80 66.80 -82.56
CA GLU A 209 44.14 67.02 -83.11
C GLU A 209 44.36 66.22 -84.40
N ARG A 210 43.89 64.96 -84.46
CA ARG A 210 43.88 64.16 -85.70
C ARG A 210 43.04 64.82 -86.77
N ILE A 211 41.87 65.36 -86.44
CA ILE A 211 41.01 66.12 -87.36
C ILE A 211 41.71 67.39 -87.81
N ARG A 212 42.39 68.14 -86.92
CA ARG A 212 43.19 69.33 -87.26
C ARG A 212 44.34 68.98 -88.23
N ILE A 213 45.08 67.92 -87.93
CA ILE A 213 46.17 67.42 -88.80
C ILE A 213 45.60 66.97 -90.14
N HIS A 214 44.53 66.19 -90.14
CA HIS A 214 43.88 65.73 -91.36
C HIS A 214 43.32 66.89 -92.17
N PHE A 215 42.77 67.92 -91.53
CA PHE A 215 42.29 69.13 -92.19
C PHE A 215 43.44 69.94 -92.81
N LYS A 216 44.56 70.12 -92.10
CA LYS A 216 45.78 70.75 -92.64
C LYS A 216 46.37 69.93 -93.79
N ALA A 217 46.43 68.61 -93.65
CA ALA A 217 46.89 67.69 -94.68
C ALA A 217 45.96 67.70 -95.90
N LYS A 218 44.63 67.75 -95.68
CA LYS A 218 43.64 67.91 -96.75
C LYS A 218 43.78 69.24 -97.44
N GLN A 219 43.98 70.35 -96.73
CA GLN A 219 44.20 71.66 -97.33
C GLN A 219 45.52 71.73 -98.12
N ALA A 220 46.56 71.03 -97.66
CA ALA A 220 47.81 70.86 -98.41
C ALA A 220 47.64 69.93 -99.63
N MET A 221 46.84 68.87 -99.49
CA MET A 221 46.49 67.97 -100.58
C MET A 221 45.57 68.63 -101.59
N ASP A 222 44.62 69.49 -101.21
CA ASP A 222 43.78 70.24 -102.15
C ASP A 222 44.66 71.19 -102.97
N LYS A 223 45.64 71.86 -102.35
CA LYS A 223 46.68 72.63 -103.07
C LYS A 223 47.51 71.75 -104.02
N LEU A 224 47.90 70.54 -103.60
CA LEU A 224 48.67 69.60 -104.42
C LEU A 224 47.82 68.89 -105.50
N MET A 225 46.53 68.69 -105.27
CA MET A 225 45.57 68.04 -106.17
C MET A 225 45.05 69.03 -107.21
N GLU A 226 44.99 70.33 -106.90
CA GLU A 226 44.92 71.40 -107.92
C GLU A 226 46.14 71.31 -108.85
N GLU A 227 47.33 71.02 -108.31
CA GLU A 227 48.60 70.91 -109.07
C GLU A 227 48.84 69.53 -109.74
N GLN A 228 48.13 68.46 -109.32
CA GLN A 228 48.30 67.09 -109.83
C GLN A 228 47.08 66.51 -110.58
N ARG A 229 45.91 67.15 -110.53
CA ARG A 229 44.79 66.88 -111.46
C ARG A 229 45.21 67.08 -112.93
N GLU A 230 46.30 67.81 -113.18
CA GLU A 230 46.92 67.97 -114.50
C GLU A 230 47.96 66.88 -114.86
N ARG A 231 48.38 65.99 -113.92
CA ARG A 231 49.51 65.06 -114.13
C ARG A 231 49.19 63.57 -113.99
N ILE A 232 48.05 63.18 -113.40
CA ILE A 232 47.76 61.78 -113.02
C ILE A 232 46.80 61.05 -113.99
N THR A 233 46.09 61.74 -114.89
CA THR A 233 45.28 61.11 -115.95
C THR A 233 46.11 60.28 -116.93
N SER A 234 47.44 60.45 -116.98
CA SER A 234 48.31 59.80 -117.96
C SER A 234 49.14 58.62 -117.45
N ARG A 235 49.10 58.25 -116.15
CA ARG A 235 49.94 57.16 -115.59
C ARG A 235 49.20 55.96 -114.98
N LEU A 236 47.90 56.09 -114.73
CA LEU A 236 47.11 55.07 -114.01
C LEU A 236 46.60 53.90 -114.87
N LEU A 237 46.93 53.84 -116.16
CA LEU A 237 46.48 52.78 -117.07
C LEU A 237 47.50 51.66 -117.37
N ALA A 238 48.66 51.61 -116.68
CA ALA A 238 49.75 50.72 -117.12
C ALA A 238 50.28 49.68 -116.10
N ARG A 239 49.90 49.70 -114.82
CA ARG A 239 50.52 48.78 -113.83
C ARG A 239 49.58 48.08 -112.85
N MET A 240 48.30 47.95 -113.17
CA MET A 240 47.49 46.83 -112.66
C MET A 240 47.75 45.60 -113.54
N LYS A 241 48.83 44.86 -113.26
CA LYS A 241 49.11 43.57 -113.91
C LYS A 241 49.77 42.61 -112.93
N LYS A 242 48.94 41.73 -112.35
CA LYS A 242 49.19 40.29 -112.06
C LYS A 242 50.38 39.96 -111.12
N LYS A 243 50.29 39.03 -110.15
CA LYS A 243 49.38 37.91 -109.87
C LYS A 243 49.75 37.35 -108.49
N MET A 244 48.81 36.66 -107.84
CA MET A 244 49.01 35.79 -106.68
C MET A 244 49.78 34.50 -107.01
N GLY A 245 50.34 33.86 -105.98
CA GLY A 245 50.57 32.42 -105.92
C GLY A 245 51.62 31.97 -104.90
N ASP A 246 51.20 31.10 -103.96
CA ASP A 246 51.96 30.08 -103.20
C ASP A 246 52.50 30.41 -101.79
N GLU A 247 51.67 30.30 -100.74
CA GLU A 247 52.12 30.12 -99.34
C GLU A 247 51.23 29.19 -98.46
N ASP A 248 50.42 28.28 -99.04
CA ASP A 248 49.54 27.40 -98.22
C ASP A 248 50.15 26.03 -97.85
N GLU A 249 51.30 25.63 -98.42
CA GLU A 249 51.92 24.32 -98.11
C GLU A 249 53.02 24.37 -97.03
N ARG A 250 53.44 25.56 -96.58
CA ARG A 250 54.44 25.71 -95.50
C ARG A 250 53.83 25.69 -94.09
N ILE A 251 52.55 26.08 -93.97
CA ILE A 251 51.87 26.27 -92.68
C ILE A 251 51.44 24.93 -92.04
N ALA A 252 51.14 23.91 -92.83
CA ALA A 252 50.61 22.64 -92.32
C ALA A 252 51.64 21.78 -91.55
N ARG A 253 52.95 21.94 -91.79
CA ARG A 253 54.01 21.16 -91.11
C ARG A 253 54.41 21.75 -89.75
N GLU A 254 54.29 23.06 -89.59
CA GLU A 254 54.67 23.78 -88.36
C GLU A 254 53.58 23.70 -87.27
N ILE A 255 52.33 23.42 -87.66
CA ILE A 255 51.19 23.22 -86.74
C ILE A 255 51.29 21.86 -86.03
N ALA A 256 51.68 20.79 -86.75
CA ALA A 256 51.73 19.43 -86.20
C ALA A 256 52.80 19.24 -85.12
N GLU A 257 53.99 19.86 -85.26
CA GLU A 257 55.04 19.80 -84.22
C GLU A 257 54.65 20.59 -82.95
N LYS A 258 53.96 21.73 -83.10
CA LYS A 258 53.46 22.51 -81.95
C LYS A 258 52.32 21.81 -81.20
N GLU A 259 51.46 21.10 -81.90
CA GLU A 259 50.35 20.34 -81.28
C GLU A 259 50.87 19.18 -80.41
N GLU A 260 51.94 18.48 -80.82
CA GLU A 260 52.50 17.37 -80.05
C GLU A 260 53.25 17.84 -78.79
N GLU A 261 53.89 19.01 -78.83
CA GLU A 261 54.56 19.62 -77.68
C GLU A 261 53.54 20.16 -76.66
N GLN A 262 52.47 20.81 -77.13
CA GLN A 262 51.36 21.26 -76.29
C GLN A 262 50.63 20.10 -75.61
N ALA A 263 50.40 18.99 -76.31
CA ALA A 263 49.76 17.81 -75.75
C ALA A 263 50.56 17.18 -74.58
N LYS A 264 51.89 17.18 -74.65
CA LYS A 264 52.76 16.70 -73.55
C LYS A 264 52.77 17.65 -72.36
N GLU A 265 52.70 18.95 -72.60
CA GLU A 265 52.62 19.96 -71.54
C GLU A 265 51.26 19.96 -70.82
N GLU A 266 50.16 19.72 -71.55
CA GLU A 266 48.82 19.57 -71.00
C GLU A 266 48.70 18.32 -70.11
N GLN A 267 49.24 17.18 -70.54
CA GLN A 267 49.27 15.96 -69.72
C GLN A 267 50.03 16.17 -68.40
N ALA A 268 51.18 16.84 -68.43
CA ALA A 268 51.95 17.14 -67.22
C ALA A 268 51.23 18.14 -66.29
N LYS A 269 50.42 19.06 -66.83
CA LYS A 269 49.57 19.98 -66.04
C LYS A 269 48.38 19.24 -65.44
N GLU A 270 47.77 18.31 -66.17
CA GLU A 270 46.66 17.48 -65.68
C GLU A 270 47.10 16.56 -64.54
N GLU A 271 48.27 15.93 -64.63
CA GLU A 271 48.80 15.08 -63.55
C GLU A 271 49.07 15.87 -62.26
N LYS A 272 49.62 17.08 -62.38
CA LYS A 272 49.84 17.99 -61.24
C LYS A 272 48.52 18.45 -60.62
N LEU A 273 47.55 18.86 -61.44
CA LEU A 273 46.22 19.24 -60.99
C LEU A 273 45.52 18.06 -60.28
N GLN A 274 45.69 16.85 -60.79
CA GLN A 274 45.11 15.65 -60.21
C GLN A 274 45.75 15.29 -58.85
N ALA A 275 47.06 15.49 -58.70
CA ALA A 275 47.75 15.33 -57.42
C ALA A 275 47.29 16.36 -56.37
N ASP A 276 47.15 17.63 -56.78
CA ASP A 276 46.67 18.70 -55.89
C ASP A 276 45.22 18.48 -55.46
N LEU A 277 44.35 18.01 -56.37
CA LEU A 277 42.98 17.64 -56.04
C LEU A 277 42.90 16.49 -55.03
N LYS A 278 43.78 15.48 -55.14
CA LYS A 278 43.87 14.38 -54.17
C LYS A 278 44.35 14.88 -52.80
N SER A 279 45.35 15.76 -52.77
CA SER A 279 45.85 16.37 -51.52
C SER A 279 44.77 17.21 -50.81
N ILE A 280 44.02 18.03 -51.56
CA ILE A 280 42.91 18.81 -51.02
C ILE A 280 41.78 17.90 -50.50
N ALA A 281 41.48 16.81 -51.21
CA ALA A 281 40.49 15.82 -50.78
C ALA A 281 40.89 15.12 -49.47
N GLU A 282 42.16 14.71 -49.35
CA GLU A 282 42.70 14.09 -48.12
C GLU A 282 42.71 15.06 -46.93
N HIS A 283 43.10 16.31 -47.14
CA HIS A 283 43.04 17.35 -46.11
C HIS A 283 41.60 17.62 -45.65
N ARG A 284 40.64 17.73 -46.58
CA ARG A 284 39.21 17.90 -46.26
C ARG A 284 38.65 16.70 -45.50
N ALA A 285 39.02 15.48 -45.89
CA ALA A 285 38.62 14.27 -45.17
C ALA A 285 39.16 14.24 -43.74
N ASN A 286 40.40 14.68 -43.52
CA ASN A 286 41.00 14.76 -42.19
C ASN A 286 40.35 15.84 -41.29
N VAL A 287 40.02 17.01 -41.84
CA VAL A 287 39.29 18.07 -41.12
C VAL A 287 37.88 17.61 -40.73
N VAL A 288 37.18 16.90 -41.62
CA VAL A 288 35.85 16.32 -41.32
C VAL A 288 35.92 15.18 -40.30
N ARG A 289 37.01 14.40 -40.30
CA ARG A 289 37.26 13.32 -39.33
C ARG A 289 37.58 13.84 -37.93
N LYS A 290 38.28 14.98 -37.83
CA LYS A 290 38.64 15.65 -36.57
C LYS A 290 37.61 16.70 -36.12
N ASN A 291 36.40 16.70 -36.69
CA ASN A 291 35.40 17.71 -36.39
C ASN A 291 34.66 17.37 -35.08
N PRO A 292 34.89 18.11 -33.97
CA PRO A 292 34.37 17.75 -32.64
C PRO A 292 32.83 17.79 -32.58
N GLU A 293 32.18 18.53 -33.47
CA GLU A 293 30.72 18.60 -33.56
C GLU A 293 30.05 17.24 -33.79
N LYS A 294 30.72 16.30 -34.47
CA LYS A 294 30.15 14.95 -34.69
C LYS A 294 30.21 14.10 -33.43
N GLU A 295 31.29 14.22 -32.66
CA GLU A 295 31.45 13.53 -31.38
C GLU A 295 30.49 14.11 -30.34
N GLU A 296 30.36 15.43 -30.26
CA GLU A 296 29.38 16.11 -29.39
C GLU A 296 27.94 15.75 -29.76
N ARG A 297 27.61 15.61 -31.06
CA ARG A 297 26.28 15.13 -31.48
C ARG A 297 26.01 13.69 -31.07
N LEU A 298 27.02 12.81 -31.16
CA LEU A 298 26.89 11.42 -30.74
C LEU A 298 26.78 11.30 -29.22
N GLU A 299 27.53 12.10 -28.47
CA GLU A 299 27.41 12.20 -27.01
C GLU A 299 26.06 12.77 -26.59
N GLY A 300 25.59 13.81 -27.28
CA GLY A 300 24.25 14.37 -27.08
C GLY A 300 23.14 13.35 -27.31
N GLN A 301 23.24 12.51 -28.35
CA GLN A 301 22.28 11.42 -28.58
C GLN A 301 22.33 10.36 -27.47
N LYS A 302 23.52 9.96 -27.02
CA LYS A 302 23.66 9.00 -25.90
C LYS A 302 23.07 9.56 -24.61
N LEU A 303 23.28 10.85 -24.34
CA LEU A 303 22.76 11.52 -23.16
C LEU A 303 21.23 11.65 -23.22
N LEU A 304 20.67 11.92 -24.40
CA LEU A 304 19.22 11.93 -24.63
C LEU A 304 18.60 10.55 -24.40
N ILE A 305 19.22 9.48 -24.93
CA ILE A 305 18.77 8.09 -24.71
C ILE A 305 18.79 7.76 -23.21
N GLY A 306 19.87 8.09 -22.51
CA GLY A 306 19.98 7.89 -21.07
C GLY A 306 18.91 8.66 -20.27
N LEU A 307 18.59 9.89 -20.69
CA LEU A 307 17.53 10.67 -20.05
C LEU A 307 16.15 10.04 -20.28
N MET A 308 15.86 9.58 -21.50
CA MET A 308 14.60 8.90 -21.82
C MET A 308 14.44 7.58 -21.05
N GLU A 309 15.51 6.81 -20.89
CA GLU A 309 15.51 5.58 -20.08
C GLU A 309 15.30 5.88 -18.60
N ALA A 310 15.96 6.91 -18.06
CA ALA A 310 15.75 7.35 -16.67
C ALA A 310 14.31 7.81 -16.42
N ASP A 311 13.73 8.60 -17.33
CA ASP A 311 12.33 9.05 -17.24
C ASP A 311 11.36 7.86 -17.30
N ARG A 312 11.64 6.87 -18.16
CA ARG A 312 10.84 5.63 -18.23
C ARG A 312 10.88 4.87 -16.91
N ILE A 313 12.08 4.67 -16.34
CA ILE A 313 12.25 3.98 -15.05
C ILE A 313 11.51 4.75 -13.94
N TYR A 314 11.63 6.07 -13.91
CA TYR A 314 10.93 6.90 -12.94
C TYR A 314 9.39 6.75 -13.05
N GLN A 315 8.85 6.75 -14.26
CA GLN A 315 7.41 6.53 -14.48
C GLN A 315 6.96 5.14 -14.04
N GLU A 316 7.77 4.11 -14.27
CA GLU A 316 7.49 2.75 -13.80
C GLU A 316 7.51 2.67 -12.27
N LEU A 317 8.49 3.31 -11.61
CA LEU A 317 8.54 3.39 -10.14
C LEU A 317 7.34 4.13 -9.55
N GLU A 318 6.89 5.22 -10.17
CA GLU A 318 5.73 5.96 -9.67
C GLU A 318 4.43 5.14 -9.84
N LYS A 319 4.28 4.43 -10.97
CA LYS A 319 3.17 3.46 -11.16
C LYS A 319 3.21 2.35 -10.13
N ASP A 320 4.38 1.78 -9.85
CA ASP A 320 4.57 0.75 -8.83
C ASP A 320 4.21 1.24 -7.43
N LYS A 321 4.61 2.47 -7.08
CA LYS A 321 4.27 3.10 -5.80
C LYS A 321 2.76 3.32 -5.68
N ILE A 322 2.12 3.83 -6.72
CA ILE A 322 0.65 3.98 -6.77
C ILE A 322 -0.02 2.62 -6.62
N HIS A 323 0.46 1.59 -7.34
CA HIS A 323 -0.08 0.24 -7.28
C HIS A 323 0.10 -0.40 -5.89
N ARG A 324 1.26 -0.24 -5.24
CA ARG A 324 1.51 -0.70 -3.87
C ARG A 324 0.56 -0.04 -2.87
N ASN A 325 0.35 1.27 -2.99
CA ASN A 325 -0.59 2.00 -2.13
C ASN A 325 -2.02 1.51 -2.35
N TYR A 326 -2.44 1.31 -3.60
CA TYR A 326 -3.74 0.74 -3.93
C TYR A 326 -3.93 -0.65 -3.32
N CYS A 327 -2.96 -1.55 -3.50
CA CYS A 327 -3.01 -2.90 -2.92
C CYS A 327 -3.00 -2.90 -1.38
N ALA A 328 -2.27 -1.99 -0.75
CA ALA A 328 -2.28 -1.84 0.71
C ALA A 328 -3.65 -1.37 1.23
N ASN A 329 -4.25 -0.39 0.55
CA ASN A 329 -5.59 0.10 0.86
C ASN A 329 -6.66 -0.99 0.67
N LEU A 330 -6.54 -1.78 -0.40
CA LEU A 330 -7.45 -2.90 -0.66
C LEU A 330 -7.36 -3.96 0.45
N LYS A 331 -6.15 -4.35 0.86
CA LYS A 331 -5.95 -5.28 2.00
C LYS A 331 -6.51 -4.75 3.31
N LEU A 332 -6.38 -3.45 3.56
CA LEU A 332 -6.97 -2.82 4.74
C LEU A 332 -8.51 -2.88 4.70
N GLN A 333 -9.10 -2.62 3.54
CA GLN A 333 -10.54 -2.72 3.34
C GLN A 333 -11.03 -4.16 3.53
N GLU A 334 -10.33 -5.16 2.99
CA GLU A 334 -10.63 -6.58 3.20
C GLU A 334 -10.57 -6.95 4.68
N ALA A 335 -9.56 -6.47 5.43
CA ALA A 335 -9.44 -6.70 6.86
C ALA A 335 -10.61 -6.08 7.65
N HIS A 336 -11.04 -4.86 7.30
CA HIS A 336 -12.21 -4.23 7.93
C HIS A 336 -13.49 -5.02 7.64
N VAL A 337 -13.69 -5.49 6.41
CA VAL A 337 -14.86 -6.33 6.06
C VAL A 337 -14.84 -7.64 6.84
N ALA A 338 -13.68 -8.29 6.97
CA ALA A 338 -13.53 -9.51 7.76
C ALA A 338 -13.86 -9.28 9.24
N GLN A 339 -13.40 -8.17 9.84
CA GLN A 339 -13.74 -7.80 11.23
C GLN A 339 -15.24 -7.54 11.41
N ILE A 340 -15.89 -6.88 10.44
CA ILE A 340 -17.34 -6.66 10.46
C ILE A 340 -18.07 -8.01 10.41
N ALA A 341 -17.68 -8.89 9.50
CA ALA A 341 -18.27 -10.22 9.37
C ALA A 341 -18.09 -11.05 10.66
N GLU A 342 -16.91 -11.01 11.27
CA GLU A 342 -16.63 -11.69 12.54
C GLU A 342 -17.53 -11.15 13.67
N LYS A 343 -17.71 -9.83 13.74
CA LYS A 343 -18.58 -9.21 14.75
C LYS A 343 -20.05 -9.60 14.56
N ILE A 344 -20.52 -9.67 13.32
CA ILE A 344 -21.88 -10.14 13.00
C ILE A 344 -22.04 -11.60 13.42
N ALA A 345 -21.12 -12.49 13.01
CA ALA A 345 -21.17 -13.91 13.35
C ALA A 345 -21.13 -14.14 14.87
N ARG A 346 -20.31 -13.37 15.59
CA ARG A 346 -20.27 -13.40 17.07
C ARG A 346 -21.61 -13.01 17.67
N GLY A 347 -22.22 -11.92 17.18
CA GLY A 347 -23.55 -11.49 17.65
C GLY A 347 -24.67 -12.49 17.32
N GLU A 348 -24.57 -13.22 16.20
CA GLU A 348 -25.50 -14.32 15.88
C GLU A 348 -25.33 -15.51 16.83
N ASN A 349 -24.09 -15.90 17.14
CA ASN A 349 -23.80 -16.95 18.11
C ASN A 349 -24.30 -16.58 19.51
N GLU A 350 -24.06 -15.36 19.97
CA GLU A 350 -24.56 -14.86 21.26
C GLU A 350 -26.09 -14.95 21.34
N LYS A 351 -26.81 -14.57 20.26
CA LYS A 351 -28.27 -14.72 20.18
C LYS A 351 -28.72 -16.19 20.21
N GLN A 352 -27.98 -17.08 19.54
CA GLN A 352 -28.28 -18.51 19.57
C GLN A 352 -28.08 -19.09 20.97
N GLU A 353 -26.99 -18.74 21.64
CA GLU A 353 -26.70 -19.14 23.03
C GLU A 353 -27.76 -18.62 24.00
N GLU A 354 -28.19 -17.36 23.85
CA GLU A 354 -29.27 -16.79 24.66
C GLU A 354 -30.59 -17.53 24.43
N ALA A 355 -30.93 -17.83 23.17
CA ALA A 355 -32.12 -18.60 22.84
C ALA A 355 -32.03 -20.04 23.38
N GLU A 356 -30.86 -20.68 23.34
CA GLU A 356 -30.62 -22.00 23.97
C GLU A 356 -30.79 -21.95 25.48
N TYR A 357 -30.27 -20.92 26.12
CA TYR A 357 -30.41 -20.72 27.56
C TYR A 357 -31.89 -20.56 27.97
N VAL A 358 -32.65 -19.77 27.21
CA VAL A 358 -34.11 -19.64 27.44
C VAL A 358 -34.82 -20.98 27.29
N ARG A 359 -34.53 -21.74 26.22
CA ARG A 359 -35.09 -23.09 26.02
C ARG A 359 -34.76 -24.03 27.19
N GLN A 360 -33.51 -24.01 27.66
CA GLN A 360 -33.10 -24.83 28.82
C GLN A 360 -33.85 -24.45 30.09
N LYS A 361 -34.02 -23.14 30.34
CA LYS A 361 -34.77 -22.63 31.48
C LYS A 361 -36.23 -23.07 31.45
N GLU A 362 -36.87 -23.03 30.27
CA GLU A 362 -38.24 -23.50 30.06
C GLU A 362 -38.36 -25.01 30.33
N VAL A 363 -37.44 -25.82 29.81
CA VAL A 363 -37.41 -27.28 30.06
C VAL A 363 -37.27 -27.56 31.56
N ILE A 364 -36.38 -26.86 32.25
CA ILE A 364 -36.20 -27.01 33.70
C ILE A 364 -37.49 -26.62 34.44
N ALA A 365 -38.14 -25.52 34.05
CA ALA A 365 -39.40 -25.08 34.64
C ALA A 365 -40.51 -26.13 34.45
N LEU A 366 -40.63 -26.72 33.26
CA LEU A 366 -41.58 -27.80 32.97
C LEU A 366 -41.30 -29.05 33.81
N CYS A 367 -40.04 -29.47 33.93
CA CYS A 367 -39.68 -30.60 34.77
C CYS A 367 -40.01 -30.34 36.24
N ARG A 368 -39.72 -29.15 36.76
CA ARG A 368 -40.05 -28.75 38.14
C ARG A 368 -41.55 -28.73 38.38
N GLU A 369 -42.33 -28.23 37.43
CA GLU A 369 -43.79 -28.23 37.51
C GLU A 369 -44.32 -29.67 37.54
N GLN A 370 -43.81 -30.57 36.69
CA GLN A 370 -44.19 -31.99 36.73
C GLN A 370 -43.85 -32.66 38.07
N GLU A 371 -42.71 -32.34 38.66
CA GLU A 371 -42.33 -32.82 40.00
C GLU A 371 -43.28 -32.29 41.08
N PHE A 372 -43.59 -30.99 41.04
CA PHE A 372 -44.55 -30.36 41.94
C PHE A 372 -45.94 -31.01 41.84
N GLN A 373 -46.45 -31.19 40.62
CA GLN A 373 -47.73 -31.83 40.36
C GLN A 373 -47.78 -33.29 40.86
N LYS A 374 -46.68 -34.05 40.68
CA LYS A 374 -46.56 -35.42 41.22
C LYS A 374 -46.59 -35.42 42.75
N TYR A 375 -45.95 -34.46 43.39
CA TYR A 375 -45.94 -34.32 44.85
C TYR A 375 -47.30 -33.89 45.40
N ALA A 376 -47.93 -32.89 44.78
CA ALA A 376 -49.27 -32.41 45.16
C ALA A 376 -50.32 -33.53 45.08
N LYS A 377 -50.28 -34.35 44.02
CA LYS A 377 -51.15 -35.54 43.89
C LYS A 377 -50.97 -36.52 45.05
N LYS A 378 -49.72 -36.82 45.45
CA LYS A 378 -49.46 -37.70 46.61
C LYS A 378 -50.05 -37.14 47.90
N ILE A 379 -49.90 -35.83 48.15
CA ILE A 379 -50.50 -35.19 49.32
C ILE A 379 -52.03 -35.28 49.27
N ILE A 380 -52.65 -35.01 48.12
CA ILE A 380 -54.10 -35.14 47.96
C ILE A 380 -54.55 -36.58 48.25
N ASP A 381 -53.83 -37.58 47.74
CA ASP A 381 -54.11 -39.01 47.99
C ASP A 381 -53.97 -39.37 49.48
N GLU A 382 -53.00 -38.80 50.19
CA GLU A 382 -52.82 -39.00 51.64
C GLU A 382 -53.91 -38.30 52.46
N GLN A 383 -54.24 -37.05 52.13
CA GLN A 383 -55.26 -36.26 52.81
C GLN A 383 -56.68 -36.80 52.55
N SER A 384 -56.92 -37.42 51.39
CA SER A 384 -58.20 -38.06 51.07
C SER A 384 -58.55 -39.21 52.01
N LYS A 385 -57.54 -39.84 52.62
CA LYS A 385 -57.72 -40.92 53.60
C LYS A 385 -58.01 -40.41 55.01
N THR A 386 -57.72 -39.14 55.30
CA THR A 386 -57.72 -38.58 56.66
C THR A 386 -58.80 -37.49 56.86
N THR A 387 -59.09 -36.69 55.84
CA THR A 387 -59.97 -35.51 55.90
C THR A 387 -61.02 -35.51 54.80
N GLN A 388 -62.26 -35.07 55.11
CA GLN A 388 -63.38 -35.07 54.16
C GLN A 388 -63.40 -33.88 53.19
N ASN A 389 -62.68 -32.78 53.45
CA ASN A 389 -62.73 -31.57 52.61
C ASN A 389 -61.44 -31.38 51.79
N LEU A 390 -61.43 -31.92 50.56
CA LEU A 390 -60.32 -31.83 49.61
C LEU A 390 -60.41 -30.63 48.66
N TYR A 391 -61.53 -29.90 48.70
CA TYR A 391 -61.85 -28.87 47.72
C TYR A 391 -60.78 -27.77 47.57
N PRO A 392 -60.16 -27.25 48.65
CA PRO A 392 -59.12 -26.22 48.53
C PRO A 392 -57.87 -26.70 47.77
N LEU A 393 -57.46 -27.96 47.99
CA LEU A 393 -56.28 -28.55 47.34
C LEU A 393 -56.55 -28.87 45.86
N LEU A 394 -57.76 -29.37 45.56
CA LEU A 394 -58.19 -29.63 44.19
C LEU A 394 -58.36 -28.33 43.38
N LYS A 395 -58.86 -27.26 44.01
CA LYS A 395 -58.98 -25.94 43.40
C LYS A 395 -57.61 -25.36 43.03
N GLY A 396 -56.64 -25.41 43.94
CA GLY A 396 -55.27 -24.94 43.68
C GLY A 396 -54.50 -25.76 42.63
N LEU A 397 -54.80 -27.05 42.49
CA LEU A 397 -54.21 -27.89 41.44
C LEU A 397 -54.79 -27.57 40.04
N HIS A 398 -56.09 -27.28 39.96
CA HIS A 398 -56.79 -26.98 38.70
C HIS A 398 -56.59 -25.54 38.22
N GLU A 399 -56.47 -24.59 39.15
CA GLU A 399 -56.23 -23.18 38.81
C GLU A 399 -54.79 -22.92 38.35
N GLY A 400 -53.88 -23.89 38.58
CA GLY A 400 -52.45 -23.70 38.37
C GLY A 400 -51.90 -22.61 39.29
N ILE A 401 -50.58 -22.52 39.41
CA ILE A 401 -49.98 -21.29 39.93
C ILE A 401 -50.41 -20.20 38.92
N PRO A 402 -51.18 -19.16 39.32
CA PRO A 402 -51.40 -18.01 38.45
C PRO A 402 -50.01 -17.60 38.00
N THR A 403 -49.74 -17.64 36.70
CA THR A 403 -48.43 -17.29 36.16
C THR A 403 -47.94 -16.10 36.94
N PHE A 404 -46.87 -16.28 37.72
CA PHE A 404 -46.22 -15.20 38.43
C PHE A 404 -45.60 -14.33 37.34
N SER A 405 -46.44 -13.54 36.66
CA SER A 405 -46.18 -12.13 36.49
C SER A 405 -45.88 -11.68 37.91
N GLY A 406 -44.60 -11.51 38.21
CA GLY A 406 -44.19 -11.06 39.53
C GLY A 406 -44.91 -9.76 39.88
N PRO A 407 -44.71 -9.21 41.10
CA PRO A 407 -45.02 -7.80 41.27
C PRO A 407 -44.40 -7.08 40.07
N ALA A 408 -45.21 -6.33 39.35
CA ALA A 408 -44.73 -5.33 38.44
C ALA A 408 -43.75 -4.49 39.26
N TYR A 409 -42.47 -4.86 39.22
CA TYR A 409 -41.40 -3.94 39.41
C TYR A 409 -41.64 -2.97 38.27
N ASN A 410 -42.40 -1.93 38.58
CA ASN A 410 -42.20 -0.61 38.05
C ASN A 410 -40.75 -0.26 38.40
N GLU A 411 -39.78 -0.87 37.72
CA GLU A 411 -38.65 -0.10 37.30
C GLU A 411 -39.30 1.01 36.48
N ASP A 412 -39.21 2.21 37.04
CA ASP A 412 -39.52 3.44 36.35
C ASP A 412 -39.02 3.32 34.92
N GLN A 413 -39.93 3.01 34.02
CA GLN A 413 -39.83 3.43 32.64
C GLN A 413 -40.03 4.95 32.68
N HIS A 414 -39.03 5.65 33.24
CA HIS A 414 -38.43 6.71 32.48
C HIS A 414 -37.99 6.11 31.15
N ARG A 415 -38.95 6.01 30.21
CA ARG A 415 -38.64 6.32 28.83
C ARG A 415 -38.09 7.74 28.87
N CYS A 416 -36.79 7.85 29.07
CA CYS A 416 -36.06 8.83 28.31
C CYS A 416 -36.33 8.41 26.86
N GLU A 417 -37.32 9.04 26.23
CA GLU A 417 -37.33 9.19 24.79
C GLU A 417 -36.02 9.89 24.44
N LYS A 418 -34.94 9.10 24.38
CA LYS A 418 -33.87 9.40 23.46
C LYS A 418 -34.53 9.21 22.11
N GLN A 419 -35.13 10.29 21.62
CA GLN A 419 -35.17 10.55 20.19
C GLN A 419 -33.83 10.05 19.64
N PRO A 420 -33.83 9.22 18.57
CA PRO A 420 -32.59 8.92 17.92
C PRO A 420 -31.99 10.28 17.57
N ILE A 421 -30.92 10.67 18.25
CA ILE A 421 -30.04 11.70 17.71
C ILE A 421 -29.50 11.02 16.47
N GLN A 422 -30.18 11.28 15.35
CA GLN A 422 -29.66 10.93 14.05
C GLN A 422 -28.23 11.48 14.03
N PRO A 423 -27.21 10.66 13.76
CA PRO A 423 -25.93 11.24 13.38
C PRO A 423 -26.22 12.22 12.25
N PRO A 424 -25.67 13.45 12.26
CA PRO A 424 -25.94 14.44 11.24
C PRO A 424 -25.18 14.06 9.96
N TYR A 425 -25.41 12.86 9.43
CA TYR A 425 -25.05 12.42 8.08
C TYR A 425 -25.54 10.97 7.85
N ILE A 426 -26.82 10.80 7.52
CA ILE A 426 -27.28 9.63 6.75
C ILE A 426 -27.99 10.20 5.52
N GLY A 427 -27.19 10.67 4.57
CA GLY A 427 -27.63 10.91 3.21
C GLY A 427 -27.29 9.67 2.40
N GLU A 428 -28.31 9.06 1.80
CA GLU A 428 -28.10 8.14 0.70
C GLU A 428 -27.40 8.93 -0.42
N THR A 429 -26.35 8.34 -1.00
CA THR A 429 -25.54 8.88 -2.10
C THR A 429 -24.28 9.66 -1.68
N ALA A 430 -23.16 8.95 -1.62
CA ALA A 430 -21.80 9.53 -1.64
C ALA A 430 -21.52 10.43 -2.87
N GLN A 431 -22.41 10.48 -3.87
CA GLN A 431 -22.34 11.41 -5.01
C GLN A 431 -22.84 12.82 -4.67
N GLU A 432 -23.75 13.02 -3.70
CA GLU A 432 -24.24 14.36 -3.34
C GLU A 432 -23.18 15.18 -2.57
N MET A 433 -22.36 14.52 -1.75
CA MET A 433 -21.15 15.12 -1.13
C MET A 433 -20.14 15.64 -2.16
N LYS A 434 -20.07 14.98 -3.33
CA LYS A 434 -19.17 15.37 -4.42
C LYS A 434 -19.67 16.64 -5.11
N LEU A 435 -20.99 16.79 -5.27
CA LEU A 435 -21.64 17.97 -5.83
C LEU A 435 -21.58 19.20 -4.91
N LEU A 436 -21.57 19.00 -3.58
CA LEU A 436 -21.44 20.09 -2.60
C LEU A 436 -20.00 20.62 -2.45
N ASN A 437 -19.00 19.77 -2.71
CA ASN A 437 -17.58 20.15 -2.69
C ASN A 437 -17.01 20.54 -4.08
N GLU A 438 -17.80 20.37 -5.14
CA GLU A 438 -17.58 21.04 -6.42
C GLU A 438 -18.03 22.51 -6.27
N GLN A 439 -17.27 23.27 -5.48
CA GLN A 439 -17.22 24.71 -5.69
C GLN A 439 -16.82 24.94 -7.13
N LYS A 440 -17.82 25.32 -7.94
CA LYS A 440 -17.68 25.86 -9.28
C LYS A 440 -16.51 26.85 -9.30
N TYR A 441 -15.41 26.44 -9.91
CA TYR A 441 -14.23 27.27 -10.16
C TYR A 441 -14.47 28.24 -11.33
N ASP A 442 -15.68 28.77 -11.47
CA ASP A 442 -16.10 29.50 -12.67
C ASP A 442 -16.27 31.01 -12.48
N HIS A 443 -16.02 31.57 -11.29
CA HIS A 443 -16.30 33.01 -11.05
C HIS A 443 -15.17 33.78 -10.36
N THR A 444 -13.92 33.66 -10.82
CA THR A 444 -12.91 34.73 -10.65
C THR A 444 -11.91 34.76 -11.80
N LYS A 445 -12.38 35.07 -13.02
CA LYS A 445 -11.54 35.72 -14.04
C LYS A 445 -11.85 37.22 -14.04
N ALA A 446 -11.53 37.88 -12.93
CA ALA A 446 -11.39 39.33 -12.94
C ALA A 446 -10.12 39.65 -13.74
N ARG A 447 -10.35 40.09 -14.97
CA ARG A 447 -9.37 40.65 -15.89
C ARG A 447 -8.73 41.85 -15.20
N LEU A 448 -7.54 41.67 -14.61
CA LEU A 448 -6.66 42.78 -14.25
C LEU A 448 -6.23 43.45 -15.55
N GLY A 449 -7.01 44.45 -15.96
CA GLY A 449 -6.66 45.33 -17.06
C GLY A 449 -5.43 46.14 -16.67
N PHE A 450 -4.34 45.94 -17.40
CA PHE A 450 -3.31 46.96 -17.51
C PHE A 450 -3.79 47.99 -18.53
N THR A 451 -4.01 49.21 -18.06
CA THR A 451 -4.09 50.42 -18.87
C THR A 451 -2.89 51.28 -18.52
N TRP A 452 -2.05 51.51 -19.53
CA TRP A 452 -0.86 52.37 -19.64
C TRP A 452 0.38 52.00 -18.82
#